data_AF-A0A524HJS4-F1
#
_entry.id   AF-A0A524HJS4-F1
#
_cell.length_a   1.000
_cell.length_b   1.000
_cell.length_c   1.000
_cell.angle_alpha   90.00
_cell.angle_beta   90.00
_cell.angle_gamma   90.00
#
_symmetry.space_group_name_H-M   'P 1'
#
loop_
_entity.id
_entity.type
_entity.pdbx_description
1 polymer ?
#
loop_
_entity_poly.entity_id
_entity_poly.type
_entity_poly.pdbx_seq_one_letter_code
_entity_poly.pdbx_strand_id
1 'polypeptide(L)'
;MRRIKVLQFVIVLVILAVCSTVVPAAEKAPVPCCAEPCSAKAGQLHLKVDFTVVSSKDDPKPIPGTTKEGWWHWVIPDWDQYRSDLKWEDGSGKYPNGKLGIAGSGVHAAITNHYEGLLTVSVAGMRRYLAGGIQPINKPIDGPICNTWVEASDFPSNPSSDLLLSFYDLPAGKYRLKSYHNNYNGRRAGNSPTGVEYEEQKNPEPPMPSIKVYPMKSVLKDYFKRTEDAQVKGQSYGTPENKMMIADKLGTGDVKQTLEAKDVVIQQVRTDAELKPSIIEFTTDGSPLVVVYSGGCCKKDDLRRGRTGGYAILNAFELIELPSVKSK
;
A
#
# COMPACT_ATOMS: atom_id res chain seq x y z
N MET A 1 -38.02 -73.59 15.76
CA MET A 1 -39.02 -72.49 15.67
C MET A 1 -38.30 -71.25 15.12
N ARG A 2 -38.12 -71.08 13.80
CA ARG A 2 -39.00 -70.44 12.79
C ARG A 2 -39.69 -69.13 13.24
N ARG A 3 -39.22 -68.00 12.67
CA ARG A 3 -39.88 -66.73 12.24
C ARG A 3 -38.75 -65.68 12.15
N ILE A 4 -38.17 -65.25 11.02
CA ILE A 4 -38.67 -64.64 9.76
C ILE A 4 -39.74 -63.55 9.97
N LYS A 5 -39.30 -62.28 9.87
CA LYS A 5 -40.00 -61.08 9.38
C LYS A 5 -38.87 -60.17 8.84
N VAL A 6 -38.66 -59.85 7.56
CA VAL A 6 -39.49 -59.50 6.38
C VAL A 6 -40.22 -58.15 6.53
N LEU A 7 -39.88 -57.24 5.60
CA LEU A 7 -40.64 -56.07 5.10
C LEU A 7 -40.62 -54.80 5.98
N GLN A 8 -40.53 -53.55 5.49
CA GLN A 8 -40.68 -52.92 4.17
C GLN A 8 -39.78 -51.69 4.01
N PHE A 9 -39.13 -51.58 2.85
CA PHE A 9 -38.67 -50.32 2.27
C PHE A 9 -39.89 -49.48 1.85
N VAL A 10 -39.97 -48.23 2.26
CA VAL A 10 -40.86 -47.23 1.67
C VAL A 10 -39.99 -46.12 1.08
N ILE A 11 -39.82 -46.19 -0.24
CA ILE A 11 -39.25 -45.12 -1.06
C ILE A 11 -40.41 -44.17 -1.39
N VAL A 12 -40.36 -42.94 -0.89
CA VAL A 12 -41.27 -41.88 -1.33
C VAL A 12 -40.55 -41.10 -2.43
N LEU A 13 -40.91 -41.40 -3.68
CA LEU A 13 -40.63 -40.56 -4.84
C LEU A 13 -41.56 -39.33 -4.77
N VAL A 14 -41.00 -38.13 -4.60
CA VAL A 14 -41.70 -36.89 -4.93
C VAL A 14 -41.16 -36.42 -6.28
N ILE A 15 -41.96 -36.64 -7.31
CA ILE A 15 -41.80 -36.05 -8.63
C ILE A 15 -42.37 -34.63 -8.55
N LEU A 16 -41.49 -33.63 -8.55
CA LEU A 16 -41.85 -32.26 -8.91
C LEU A 16 -41.11 -31.90 -10.18
N ALA A 17 -41.84 -32.03 -11.29
CA ALA A 17 -41.51 -31.41 -12.56
C ALA A 17 -41.64 -29.90 -12.40
N VAL A 18 -40.51 -29.19 -12.43
CA VAL A 18 -40.47 -27.75 -12.68
C VAL A 18 -39.79 -27.56 -14.02
N CYS A 19 -40.56 -26.94 -14.91
CA CYS A 19 -40.23 -26.71 -16.30
C CYS A 19 -38.94 -25.89 -16.45
N SER A 20 -38.13 -26.35 -17.38
CA SER A 20 -36.97 -25.69 -17.95
C SER A 20 -37.38 -24.38 -18.63
N THR A 21 -36.85 -23.26 -18.15
CA THR A 21 -36.56 -22.10 -19.02
C THR A 21 -35.08 -21.78 -18.87
N VAL A 22 -34.33 -22.29 -19.84
CA VAL A 22 -32.94 -21.92 -20.11
C VAL A 22 -32.95 -20.47 -20.57
N VAL A 23 -32.47 -19.56 -19.73
CA VAL A 23 -32.05 -18.22 -20.13
C VAL A 23 -30.53 -18.22 -20.06
N PRO A 24 -29.80 -18.00 -21.16
CA PRO A 24 -28.37 -17.77 -21.08
C PRO A 24 -28.18 -16.37 -20.50
N ALA A 25 -27.93 -16.30 -19.20
CA ALA A 25 -27.30 -15.12 -18.63
C ALA A 25 -25.89 -15.08 -19.20
N ALA A 26 -25.70 -14.27 -20.26
CA ALA A 26 -24.39 -13.80 -20.62
C ALA A 26 -23.83 -13.11 -19.37
N GLU A 27 -22.95 -13.82 -18.68
CA GLU A 27 -22.16 -13.32 -17.58
C GLU A 27 -21.33 -12.18 -18.16
N LYS A 28 -21.84 -10.95 -18.02
CA LYS A 28 -21.08 -9.75 -18.33
C LYS A 28 -19.83 -9.85 -17.48
N ALA A 29 -18.68 -10.01 -18.14
CA ALA A 29 -17.38 -9.84 -17.53
C ALA A 29 -17.44 -8.60 -16.60
N PRO A 30 -16.86 -8.66 -15.39
CA PRO A 30 -16.89 -7.53 -14.48
C PRO A 30 -16.42 -6.30 -15.22
N VAL A 31 -17.32 -5.34 -15.37
CA VAL A 31 -16.98 -4.01 -15.85
C VAL A 31 -15.93 -3.53 -14.86
N PRO A 32 -14.67 -3.29 -15.28
CA PRO A 32 -13.71 -2.68 -14.38
C PRO A 32 -14.39 -1.42 -13.87
N CYS A 33 -14.40 -1.23 -12.55
CA CYS A 33 -14.83 0.03 -11.92
C CYS A 33 -13.83 1.11 -12.36
N CYS A 34 -13.93 1.50 -13.63
CA CYS A 34 -13.34 2.68 -14.19
C CYS A 34 -14.03 3.81 -13.44
N ALA A 35 -13.33 4.36 -12.45
CA ALA A 35 -13.22 5.81 -12.44
C ALA A 35 -13.09 6.23 -13.90
N GLU A 36 -14.04 7.01 -14.41
CA GLU A 36 -13.95 7.55 -15.77
C GLU A 36 -12.50 7.97 -15.99
N PRO A 37 -11.84 7.57 -17.10
CA PRO A 37 -10.48 8.01 -17.37
C PRO A 37 -10.55 9.51 -17.21
N CYS A 38 -9.86 10.02 -16.18
CA CYS A 38 -9.86 11.41 -15.83
C CYS A 38 -9.30 12.05 -17.09
N SER A 39 -10.18 12.52 -17.97
CA SER A 39 -9.83 12.96 -19.30
C SER A 39 -8.92 14.13 -19.05
N ALA A 40 -7.62 13.88 -19.11
CA ALA A 40 -6.59 14.88 -19.02
C ALA A 40 -6.80 15.77 -20.24
N LYS A 41 -7.71 16.75 -20.10
CA LYS A 41 -7.68 17.98 -20.87
C LYS A 41 -6.22 18.39 -20.85
N ALA A 42 -5.60 18.60 -22.01
CA ALA A 42 -4.20 18.98 -22.20
C ALA A 42 -3.68 19.89 -21.07
N GLY A 43 -3.20 19.27 -20.00
CA GLY A 43 -3.32 19.84 -18.68
C GLY A 43 -2.52 18.99 -17.73
N GLN A 44 -1.83 19.73 -16.90
CA GLN A 44 -0.82 19.32 -15.96
C GLN A 44 -1.14 18.02 -15.23
N LEU A 45 -0.18 17.10 -15.18
CA LEU A 45 -0.34 15.81 -14.49
C LEU A 45 -0.70 16.04 -13.01
N HIS A 46 -1.81 15.46 -12.55
CA HIS A 46 -2.23 15.47 -11.14
C HIS A 46 -2.76 14.10 -10.76
N LEU A 47 -1.90 13.29 -10.14
CA LEU A 47 -2.27 11.99 -9.59
C LEU A 47 -2.70 12.15 -8.14
N LYS A 48 -3.81 11.51 -7.77
CA LYS A 48 -4.29 11.39 -6.39
C LYS A 48 -4.45 9.92 -6.08
N VAL A 49 -3.68 9.40 -5.14
CA VAL A 49 -3.58 7.97 -4.88
C VAL A 49 -3.78 7.71 -3.40
N ASP A 50 -4.68 6.78 -3.09
CA ASP A 50 -5.05 6.37 -1.75
C ASP A 50 -4.76 4.88 -1.57
N PHE A 51 -4.13 4.50 -0.47
CA PHE A 51 -3.88 3.08 -0.19
C PHE A 51 -5.15 2.45 0.36
N THR A 52 -5.48 1.26 -0.12
CA THR A 52 -6.71 0.57 0.30
C THR A 52 -6.48 -0.89 0.67
N VAL A 53 -7.33 -1.37 1.57
CA VAL A 53 -7.49 -2.79 1.88
C VAL A 53 -8.62 -3.38 1.04
N VAL A 54 -8.40 -4.60 0.54
CA VAL A 54 -9.37 -5.32 -0.29
C VAL A 54 -10.14 -6.39 0.47
N SER A 55 -11.34 -6.65 -0.04
CA SER A 55 -12.30 -7.62 0.51
C SER A 55 -11.85 -9.08 0.38
N SER A 56 -11.09 -9.46 -0.65
CA SER A 56 -10.55 -10.83 -0.76
C SER A 56 -9.39 -10.91 -1.76
N LYS A 57 -8.71 -12.05 -1.78
CA LYS A 57 -7.68 -12.38 -2.78
C LYS A 57 -8.29 -12.58 -4.18
N ASP A 58 -9.41 -13.28 -4.25
CA ASP A 58 -10.01 -13.72 -5.52
C ASP A 58 -10.88 -12.63 -6.16
N ASP A 59 -11.37 -11.68 -5.36
CA ASP A 59 -12.10 -10.50 -5.79
C ASP A 59 -11.56 -9.27 -5.04
N PRO A 60 -10.44 -8.67 -5.50
CA PRO A 60 -9.74 -7.61 -4.80
C PRO A 60 -10.45 -6.26 -4.96
N LYS A 61 -11.69 -6.17 -4.47
CA LYS A 61 -12.45 -4.92 -4.39
C LYS A 61 -12.07 -4.15 -3.13
N PRO A 62 -11.85 -2.82 -3.21
CA PRO A 62 -11.67 -1.97 -2.04
C PRO A 62 -12.80 -2.17 -1.02
N ILE A 63 -12.46 -2.27 0.26
CA ILE A 63 -13.45 -2.31 1.33
C ILE A 63 -14.12 -0.93 1.43
N PRO A 64 -15.46 -0.83 1.52
CA PRO A 64 -16.13 0.45 1.67
C PRO A 64 -15.60 1.23 2.88
N GLY A 65 -15.20 2.49 2.66
CA GLY A 65 -14.67 3.38 3.71
C GLY A 65 -13.13 3.38 3.83
N THR A 66 -12.40 2.53 3.12
CA THR A 66 -10.92 2.54 3.06
C THR A 66 -10.38 3.24 1.81
N THR A 67 -11.24 3.92 1.04
CA THR A 67 -10.83 4.65 -0.16
C THR A 67 -11.60 5.95 -0.27
N LYS A 68 -10.87 7.04 -0.53
CA LYS A 68 -11.42 8.34 -0.80
C LYS A 68 -12.07 8.39 -2.18
N GLU A 69 -13.31 8.85 -2.22
CA GLU A 69 -14.01 9.08 -3.49
C GLU A 69 -13.22 10.04 -4.41
N GLY A 70 -13.10 9.67 -5.69
CA GLY A 70 -12.36 10.42 -6.70
C GLY A 70 -10.83 10.24 -6.66
N TRP A 71 -10.31 9.38 -5.79
CA TRP A 71 -8.89 9.02 -5.75
C TRP A 71 -8.65 7.66 -6.40
N TRP A 72 -7.47 7.47 -6.98
CA TRP A 72 -7.05 6.17 -7.48
C TRP A 72 -6.76 5.25 -6.30
N HIS A 73 -7.33 4.06 -6.29
CA HIS A 73 -7.10 3.08 -5.22
C HIS A 73 -5.85 2.25 -5.53
N TRP A 74 -4.82 2.40 -4.71
CA TRP A 74 -3.68 1.48 -4.71
C TRP A 74 -4.03 0.27 -3.87
N VAL A 75 -4.40 -0.80 -4.57
CA VAL A 75 -4.64 -2.10 -3.96
C VAL A 75 -3.31 -2.81 -3.75
N ILE A 76 -3.01 -3.19 -2.51
CA ILE A 76 -1.98 -4.17 -2.21
C ILE A 76 -2.70 -5.52 -2.07
N PRO A 77 -2.71 -6.36 -3.12
CA PRO A 77 -3.51 -7.56 -3.17
C PRO A 77 -2.90 -8.64 -2.28
N ASP A 78 -3.77 -9.59 -1.92
CA ASP A 78 -3.50 -10.79 -1.12
C ASP A 78 -3.51 -10.57 0.41
N TRP A 79 -3.36 -11.68 1.13
CA TRP A 79 -3.05 -11.80 2.56
C TRP A 79 -1.75 -11.14 3.00
N ASP A 80 -1.05 -10.56 2.04
CA ASP A 80 0.17 -9.76 2.11
C ASP A 80 -0.03 -8.40 2.82
N GLN A 81 -1.25 -8.07 3.27
CA GLN A 81 -1.51 -6.96 4.22
C GLN A 81 -0.68 -7.09 5.51
N TYR A 82 -0.10 -8.26 5.76
CA TYR A 82 1.02 -8.46 6.67
C TYR A 82 2.20 -9.05 5.90
N ARG A 83 3.38 -8.41 6.01
CA ARG A 83 4.66 -8.89 5.47
C ARG A 83 4.72 -9.05 3.94
N SER A 84 4.19 -8.07 3.22
CA SER A 84 4.38 -7.88 1.77
C SER A 84 5.85 -7.63 1.39
N ASP A 85 6.18 -8.06 0.18
CA ASP A 85 7.30 -7.56 -0.63
C ASP A 85 6.92 -6.26 -1.35
N LEU A 86 7.77 -5.81 -2.29
CA LEU A 86 7.43 -4.74 -3.22
C LEU A 86 6.12 -5.00 -3.98
N LYS A 87 5.29 -3.95 -4.08
CA LYS A 87 4.05 -3.95 -4.86
C LYS A 87 3.99 -2.74 -5.79
N TRP A 88 3.59 -2.99 -7.04
CA TRP A 88 3.28 -1.96 -8.03
C TRP A 88 1.86 -1.42 -7.87
N GLU A 89 1.53 -0.32 -8.56
CA GLU A 89 0.23 0.36 -8.46
C GLU A 89 -0.97 -0.51 -8.83
N ASP A 90 -0.72 -1.56 -9.61
CA ASP A 90 -1.71 -2.57 -10.00
C ASP A 90 -1.77 -3.77 -9.04
N GLY A 91 -0.99 -3.71 -7.95
CA GLY A 91 -0.88 -4.75 -6.95
C GLY A 91 0.11 -5.87 -7.27
N SER A 92 0.70 -5.89 -8.47
CA SER A 92 1.61 -6.96 -8.86
C SER A 92 2.99 -6.82 -8.20
N GLY A 93 3.74 -7.92 -8.16
CA GLY A 93 5.13 -7.92 -7.68
C GLY A 93 6.17 -7.65 -8.79
N LYS A 94 5.75 -7.23 -9.99
CA LYS A 94 6.60 -7.03 -11.16
C LYS A 94 6.20 -5.77 -11.90
N TYR A 95 7.16 -5.14 -12.58
CA TYR A 95 6.88 -3.94 -13.36
C TYR A 95 5.74 -4.17 -14.37
N PRO A 96 4.67 -3.36 -14.33
CA PRO A 96 3.47 -3.54 -15.14
C PRO A 96 3.66 -3.02 -16.57
N ASN A 97 4.61 -3.60 -17.30
CA ASN A 97 4.96 -3.19 -18.66
C ASN A 97 3.74 -3.23 -19.60
N GLY A 98 3.53 -2.13 -20.34
CA GLY A 98 2.43 -1.99 -21.29
C GLY A 98 1.05 -1.75 -20.66
N LYS A 99 0.95 -1.56 -19.34
CA LYS A 99 -0.28 -1.11 -18.69
C LYS A 99 -0.42 0.41 -18.76
N LEU A 100 -1.62 0.91 -18.49
CA LEU A 100 -1.93 2.34 -18.60
C LEU A 100 -1.41 3.19 -17.42
N GLY A 101 -0.82 2.56 -16.40
CA GLY A 101 -0.36 3.24 -15.19
C GLY A 101 -1.49 3.80 -14.32
N ILE A 102 -1.12 4.61 -13.33
CA ILE A 102 -2.04 5.22 -12.36
C ILE A 102 -3.06 6.08 -13.10
N ALA A 103 -4.34 5.77 -12.95
CA ALA A 103 -5.45 6.52 -13.56
C ALA A 103 -5.32 6.74 -15.08
N GLY A 104 -4.62 5.86 -15.79
CA GLY A 104 -4.41 5.98 -17.22
C GLY A 104 -3.35 7.01 -17.65
N SER A 105 -2.56 7.52 -16.71
CA SER A 105 -1.56 8.57 -16.97
C SER A 105 -0.28 8.09 -17.67
N GLY A 106 -0.07 6.77 -17.76
CA GLY A 106 1.21 6.17 -18.16
C GLY A 106 2.28 6.17 -17.06
N VAL A 107 2.05 6.85 -15.93
CA VAL A 107 2.96 6.85 -14.79
C VAL A 107 2.75 5.59 -13.96
N HIS A 108 3.84 4.91 -13.64
CA HIS A 108 3.84 3.72 -12.79
C HIS A 108 4.50 4.02 -11.46
N ALA A 109 4.08 3.32 -10.41
CA ALA A 109 4.70 3.46 -9.11
C ALA A 109 4.80 2.13 -8.37
N ALA A 110 5.84 1.99 -7.55
CA ALA A 110 6.01 0.84 -6.68
C ALA A 110 6.25 1.29 -5.25
N ILE A 111 5.75 0.54 -4.28
CA ILE A 111 6.01 0.78 -2.86
C ILE A 111 6.58 -0.48 -2.20
N THR A 112 7.52 -0.28 -1.29
CA THR A 112 8.13 -1.33 -0.47
C THR A 112 8.74 -0.73 0.79
N ASN A 113 9.28 -1.60 1.65
CA ASN A 113 10.18 -1.20 2.72
C ASN A 113 11.63 -1.41 2.30
N HIS A 114 12.56 -0.76 3.01
CA HIS A 114 14.00 -1.00 2.82
C HIS A 114 14.40 -2.48 2.89
N TYR A 115 13.68 -3.28 3.69
CA TYR A 115 13.77 -4.75 3.70
C TYR A 115 12.44 -5.33 3.27
N GLU A 116 12.51 -6.25 2.30
CA GLU A 116 11.33 -6.94 1.79
C GLU A 116 10.73 -7.92 2.81
N GLY A 117 9.49 -8.34 2.56
CA GLY A 117 8.73 -9.20 3.46
C GLY A 117 8.27 -8.51 4.74
N LEU A 118 8.29 -7.18 4.80
CA LEU A 118 7.84 -6.40 5.97
C LEU A 118 6.74 -5.38 5.65
N LEU A 119 6.43 -5.11 4.39
CA LEU A 119 5.38 -4.14 4.04
C LEU A 119 4.00 -4.59 4.56
N THR A 120 3.20 -3.64 5.01
CA THR A 120 1.91 -3.90 5.63
C THR A 120 0.96 -2.76 5.33
N VAL A 121 -0.32 -3.10 5.18
CA VAL A 121 -1.41 -2.13 5.18
C VAL A 121 -2.20 -2.31 6.47
N SER A 122 -2.38 -1.22 7.20
CA SER A 122 -3.12 -1.16 8.46
C SER A 122 -4.36 -0.27 8.26
N VAL A 123 -5.46 -0.61 8.92
CA VAL A 123 -6.73 0.13 8.85
C VAL A 123 -7.30 0.35 10.23
N ALA A 124 -7.61 1.61 10.57
CA ALA A 124 -8.28 1.96 11.82
C ALA A 124 -9.67 1.32 11.89
N GLY A 125 -10.04 0.77 13.04
CA GLY A 125 -11.33 0.10 13.27
C GLY A 125 -11.40 -1.34 12.76
N MET A 126 -10.43 -1.78 11.97
CA MET A 126 -10.33 -3.16 11.50
C MET A 126 -9.32 -3.95 12.31
N ARG A 127 -9.63 -5.23 12.55
CA ARG A 127 -8.67 -6.18 13.12
C ARG A 127 -7.94 -6.88 11.99
N ARG A 128 -6.62 -6.71 11.95
CA ARG A 128 -5.73 -7.48 11.08
C ARG A 128 -5.12 -8.64 11.86
N TYR A 129 -4.86 -9.78 11.23
CA TYR A 129 -4.20 -10.92 11.88
C TYR A 129 -2.69 -10.93 11.63
N LEU A 130 -1.91 -11.31 12.66
CA LEU A 130 -0.45 -11.49 12.55
C LEU A 130 -0.05 -12.83 11.90
N ALA A 131 -1.03 -13.65 11.55
CA ALA A 131 -0.85 -14.75 10.62
C ALA A 131 -1.37 -14.25 9.26
N GLY A 132 -0.51 -14.23 8.25
CA GLY A 132 -1.00 -14.15 6.87
C GLY A 132 -2.02 -15.27 6.62
N GLY A 133 -2.96 -15.08 5.72
CA GLY A 133 -4.01 -16.06 5.45
C GLY A 133 -5.41 -15.61 5.77
N ILE A 134 -5.56 -14.51 6.51
CA ILE A 134 -6.83 -14.22 7.20
C ILE A 134 -7.26 -12.80 6.89
N GLN A 135 -8.47 -12.69 6.34
CA GLN A 135 -9.09 -11.43 6.02
C GLN A 135 -9.26 -10.58 7.29
N PRO A 136 -9.01 -9.26 7.22
CA PRO A 136 -9.36 -8.38 8.31
C PRO A 136 -10.86 -8.43 8.62
N ILE A 137 -11.21 -8.31 9.90
CA ILE A 137 -12.59 -8.22 10.36
C ILE A 137 -12.91 -6.81 10.88
N ASN A 138 -14.16 -6.59 11.25
CA ASN A 138 -14.74 -5.29 11.62
C ASN A 138 -14.83 -4.34 10.42
N LYS A 139 -14.94 -3.03 10.66
CA LYS A 139 -15.17 -2.01 9.64
C LYS A 139 -14.21 -0.85 9.85
N PRO A 140 -13.79 -0.16 8.78
CA PRO A 140 -13.03 1.07 8.93
C PRO A 140 -13.81 2.09 9.76
N ILE A 141 -13.09 2.86 10.57
CA ILE A 141 -13.59 4.06 11.25
C ILE A 141 -12.94 5.29 10.62
N ASP A 142 -13.53 6.47 10.84
CA ASP A 142 -12.94 7.77 10.45
C ASP A 142 -12.75 7.95 8.93
N GLY A 143 -12.17 9.09 8.51
CA GLY A 143 -11.99 9.45 7.10
C GLY A 143 -11.10 8.46 6.32
N PRO A 144 -11.39 8.15 5.04
CA PRO A 144 -10.65 7.14 4.28
C PRO A 144 -9.14 7.34 4.21
N ILE A 145 -8.67 8.57 3.98
CA ILE A 145 -7.22 8.85 3.94
C ILE A 145 -6.65 8.72 5.35
N CYS A 146 -7.37 9.17 6.37
CA CYS A 146 -6.90 9.09 7.74
C CYS A 146 -6.84 7.66 8.28
N ASN A 147 -7.67 6.75 7.78
CA ASN A 147 -7.86 5.44 8.39
C ASN A 147 -6.98 4.35 7.83
N THR A 148 -6.43 4.48 6.62
CA THR A 148 -5.61 3.45 5.98
C THR A 148 -4.18 3.94 5.79
N TRP A 149 -3.20 3.10 6.11
CA TRP A 149 -1.80 3.43 5.91
C TRP A 149 -0.91 2.23 5.64
N VAL A 150 0.18 2.48 4.92
CA VAL A 150 1.28 1.54 4.75
C VAL A 150 2.38 1.80 5.78
N GLU A 151 2.99 0.72 6.28
CA GLU A 151 4.09 0.75 7.24
C GLU A 151 4.94 -0.52 7.13
N ALA A 152 6.07 -0.56 7.85
CA ALA A 152 6.76 -1.80 8.15
C ALA A 152 6.07 -2.55 9.29
N SER A 153 5.59 -3.75 9.02
CA SER A 153 5.28 -4.73 10.06
C SER A 153 6.54 -5.18 10.78
N ASP A 154 6.38 -5.57 12.04
CA ASP A 154 7.44 -6.18 12.83
C ASP A 154 8.75 -5.37 12.81
N PHE A 155 8.58 -4.03 12.76
CA PHE A 155 9.62 -3.01 12.66
C PHE A 155 10.80 -3.05 13.66
N PRO A 156 10.78 -3.70 14.84
CA PRO A 156 11.94 -3.65 15.74
C PRO A 156 13.12 -4.56 15.42
N SER A 157 13.06 -5.32 14.33
CA SER A 157 14.26 -5.95 13.78
C SER A 157 15.02 -5.00 12.85
N ASN A 158 14.36 -3.94 12.35
CA ASN A 158 14.89 -3.05 11.34
C ASN A 158 15.20 -1.67 11.96
N PRO A 159 16.48 -1.26 12.01
CA PRO A 159 16.84 0.00 12.65
C PRO A 159 16.24 1.24 11.95
N SER A 160 15.90 1.19 10.65
CA SER A 160 15.39 2.35 9.92
C SER A 160 13.92 2.27 9.48
N SER A 161 13.42 1.08 9.10
CA SER A 161 12.04 0.87 8.62
C SER A 161 11.57 1.90 7.60
N ASP A 162 12.47 2.30 6.70
CA ASP A 162 12.15 3.30 5.70
C ASP A 162 11.18 2.74 4.65
N LEU A 163 10.20 3.56 4.25
CA LEU A 163 9.33 3.27 3.12
C LEU A 163 9.95 3.86 1.85
N LEU A 164 9.88 3.09 0.77
CA LEU A 164 10.41 3.44 -0.53
C LEU A 164 9.27 3.48 -1.54
N LEU A 165 8.97 4.67 -2.07
CA LEU A 165 7.99 4.89 -3.12
C LEU A 165 8.70 5.29 -4.41
N SER A 166 8.67 4.43 -5.41
CA SER A 166 9.30 4.68 -6.71
C SER A 166 8.31 5.15 -7.74
N PHE A 167 8.78 6.00 -8.65
CA PHE A 167 8.03 6.45 -9.80
C PHE A 167 8.80 6.15 -11.10
N TYR A 168 8.06 5.68 -12.08
CA TYR A 168 8.51 5.33 -13.43
C TYR A 168 7.66 6.06 -14.46
N ASP A 169 8.28 6.34 -15.60
CA ASP A 169 7.61 6.95 -16.77
C ASP A 169 6.96 8.31 -16.46
N LEU A 170 7.52 9.04 -15.49
CA LEU A 170 7.20 10.45 -15.29
C LEU A 170 7.73 11.26 -16.46
N PRO A 171 6.93 12.16 -17.06
CA PRO A 171 7.45 13.13 -18.02
C PRO A 171 8.55 14.01 -17.40
N ALA A 172 9.47 14.50 -18.23
CA ALA A 172 10.44 15.50 -17.79
C ALA A 172 9.72 16.75 -17.28
N GLY A 173 10.11 17.26 -16.11
CA GLY A 173 9.42 18.40 -15.52
C GLY A 173 9.78 18.67 -14.07
N LYS A 174 9.05 19.61 -13.48
CA LYS A 174 9.09 19.94 -12.05
C LYS A 174 7.83 19.38 -11.40
N TYR A 175 7.97 18.78 -10.23
CA TYR A 175 6.87 18.13 -9.52
C TYR A 175 6.82 18.56 -8.07
N ARG A 176 5.60 18.54 -7.52
CA ARG A 176 5.30 18.60 -6.09
C ARG A 176 4.67 17.28 -5.68
N LEU A 177 5.22 16.65 -4.66
CA LEU A 177 4.62 15.48 -4.02
C LEU A 177 4.10 15.90 -2.64
N LYS A 178 2.79 15.74 -2.45
CA LYS A 178 2.14 15.85 -1.15
C LYS A 178 1.95 14.45 -0.59
N SER A 179 2.43 14.19 0.62
CA SER A 179 2.28 12.87 1.26
C SER A 179 1.53 13.01 2.58
N TYR A 180 0.59 12.11 2.82
CA TYR A 180 -0.26 12.13 4.01
C TYR A 180 0.21 11.08 5.02
N HIS A 181 0.27 11.46 6.29
CA HIS A 181 0.84 10.64 7.37
C HIS A 181 -0.07 10.71 8.59
N ASN A 182 -0.78 9.62 8.87
CA ASN A 182 -1.69 9.45 9.97
C ASN A 182 -1.62 8.01 10.47
N ASN A 183 -1.71 7.82 11.78
CA ASN A 183 -1.79 6.47 12.34
C ASN A 183 -2.74 6.38 13.53
N TYR A 184 -2.90 5.15 14.00
CA TYR A 184 -3.65 4.81 15.21
C TYR A 184 -2.79 3.89 16.06
N ASN A 185 -3.04 3.90 17.37
CA ASN A 185 -2.33 3.01 18.27
C ASN A 185 -2.92 1.61 18.17
N GLY A 186 -2.06 0.65 17.82
CA GLY A 186 -2.44 -0.75 17.75
C GLY A 186 -2.49 -1.39 19.14
N ARG A 187 -3.49 -2.24 19.37
CA ARG A 187 -3.51 -3.18 20.50
C ARG A 187 -3.59 -4.62 19.99
N ARG A 188 -2.91 -5.53 20.67
CA ARG A 188 -3.10 -6.97 20.42
C ARG A 188 -4.52 -7.37 20.85
N ALA A 189 -5.20 -8.12 20.00
CA ALA A 189 -6.54 -8.62 20.24
C ALA A 189 -6.63 -10.12 19.95
N GLY A 190 -7.27 -10.85 20.87
CA GLY A 190 -7.54 -12.29 20.75
C GLY A 190 -6.35 -13.22 21.02
N ASN A 191 -6.66 -14.51 21.26
CA ASN A 191 -5.69 -15.51 21.72
C ASN A 191 -5.14 -16.41 20.60
N SER A 192 -5.82 -16.57 19.46
CA SER A 192 -5.29 -17.26 18.27
C SER A 192 -6.24 -17.13 17.06
N PRO A 193 -5.76 -16.72 15.86
CA PRO A 193 -4.51 -16.01 15.67
C PRO A 193 -4.61 -14.62 16.33
N THR A 194 -3.54 -14.19 17.00
CA THR A 194 -3.49 -12.84 17.57
C THR A 194 -3.63 -11.83 16.44
N GLY A 195 -4.58 -10.92 16.58
CA GLY A 195 -4.73 -9.78 15.69
C GLY A 195 -4.22 -8.49 16.32
N VAL A 196 -4.20 -7.45 15.51
CA VAL A 196 -3.95 -6.07 15.89
C VAL A 196 -5.18 -5.26 15.51
N GLU A 197 -5.72 -4.55 16.49
CA GLU A 197 -6.83 -3.61 16.34
C GLU A 197 -6.33 -2.20 16.57
N TYR A 198 -6.78 -1.25 15.75
CA TYR A 198 -6.35 0.13 15.76
C TYR A 198 -7.55 1.03 16.03
N GLU A 199 -7.82 1.35 17.29
CA GLU A 199 -9.08 2.02 17.70
C GLU A 199 -8.86 3.33 18.46
N GLU A 200 -7.65 3.57 18.97
CA GLU A 200 -7.37 4.70 19.87
C GLU A 200 -6.27 5.63 19.33
N GLN A 201 -6.50 6.93 19.49
CA GLN A 201 -5.49 7.99 19.40
C GLN A 201 -5.04 8.29 20.84
N LYS A 202 -3.74 8.30 21.11
CA LYS A 202 -3.20 8.53 22.45
C LYS A 202 -2.04 9.49 22.40
N ASN A 203 -0.89 8.99 21.93
CA ASN A 203 0.36 9.72 21.91
C ASN A 203 0.80 9.91 20.46
N PRO A 204 1.22 11.14 20.08
CA PRO A 204 1.86 11.36 18.81
C PRO A 204 3.08 10.46 18.66
N GLU A 205 3.26 9.90 17.49
CA GLU A 205 4.47 9.17 17.14
C GLU A 205 5.65 10.14 17.01
N PRO A 206 6.90 9.67 17.20
CA PRO A 206 8.07 10.43 16.81
C PRO A 206 7.95 10.85 15.34
N PRO A 207 8.33 12.09 14.96
CA PRO A 207 8.29 12.52 13.58
C PRO A 207 9.27 11.70 12.72
N MET A 208 8.91 11.43 11.47
CA MET A 208 9.82 10.87 10.48
C MET A 208 10.92 11.91 10.19
N PRO A 209 12.22 11.55 10.23
CA PRO A 209 13.29 12.54 10.11
C PRO A 209 13.29 13.33 8.81
N SER A 210 12.98 12.67 7.68
CA SER A 210 12.96 13.33 6.38
C SER A 210 12.20 12.56 5.30
N ILE A 211 11.81 13.29 4.25
CA ILE A 211 11.41 12.71 2.97
C ILE A 211 12.35 13.22 1.89
N LYS A 212 13.04 12.28 1.22
CA LYS A 212 14.07 12.60 0.23
C LYS A 212 13.82 11.93 -1.10
N VAL A 213 14.24 12.58 -2.18
CA VAL A 213 14.14 12.06 -3.54
C VAL A 213 15.52 11.71 -4.06
N TYR A 214 15.66 10.51 -4.60
CA TYR A 214 16.90 10.05 -5.20
C TYR A 214 16.66 9.54 -6.62
N PRO A 215 17.63 9.71 -7.54
CA PRO A 215 17.62 8.98 -8.80
C PRO A 215 17.67 7.48 -8.53
N MET A 216 16.85 6.69 -9.23
CA MET A 216 16.86 5.23 -9.09
C MET A 216 18.25 4.64 -9.35
N LYS A 217 18.98 5.21 -10.30
CA LYS A 217 20.32 4.78 -10.71
C LYS A 217 21.39 4.95 -9.62
N SER A 218 21.26 5.96 -8.75
CA SER A 218 22.28 6.28 -7.73
C SER A 218 21.91 5.84 -6.32
N VAL A 219 20.61 5.77 -5.99
CA VAL A 219 20.15 5.37 -4.65
C VAL A 219 20.74 4.01 -4.22
N LEU A 220 20.99 3.12 -5.17
CA LEU A 220 21.54 1.78 -4.97
C LEU A 220 22.96 1.77 -4.43
N LYS A 221 23.82 2.70 -4.86
CA LYS A 221 25.23 2.67 -4.47
C LYS A 221 25.45 3.17 -3.05
N ASP A 222 24.59 4.07 -2.56
CA ASP A 222 24.85 4.79 -1.32
C ASP A 222 23.84 4.43 -0.21
N TYR A 223 22.60 4.12 -0.56
CA TYR A 223 21.54 3.85 0.40
C TYR A 223 21.49 2.37 0.79
N PHE A 224 21.54 1.46 -0.19
CA PHE A 224 21.46 0.01 0.05
C PHE A 224 22.81 -0.64 0.39
N LYS A 225 23.96 0.00 0.15
CA LYS A 225 25.27 -0.53 0.60
C LYS A 225 25.42 -0.59 2.13
N ARG A 226 24.54 0.04 2.92
CA ARG A 226 24.52 -0.05 4.38
C ARG A 226 24.03 -1.41 4.91
N THR A 227 24.00 -2.45 4.08
CA THR A 227 23.50 -3.79 4.41
C THR A 227 24.40 -4.61 5.33
N GLU A 228 25.68 -4.27 5.52
CA GLU A 228 26.53 -4.99 6.48
C GLU A 228 26.09 -4.73 7.93
N ASP A 229 25.57 -3.53 8.23
CA ASP A 229 25.02 -3.15 9.53
C ASP A 229 23.55 -3.61 9.72
N ALA A 230 22.94 -4.10 8.65
CA ALA A 230 21.54 -4.45 8.55
C ALA A 230 21.21 -5.90 8.89
N GLN A 231 22.22 -6.73 9.16
CA GLN A 231 21.98 -8.11 9.57
C GLN A 231 21.27 -8.13 10.91
N VAL A 232 19.96 -8.23 10.85
CA VAL A 232 19.12 -8.56 12.00
C VAL A 232 19.45 -9.99 12.43
N LYS A 233 20.42 -10.14 13.33
CA LYS A 233 20.71 -11.41 14.05
C LYS A 233 20.70 -12.67 13.16
N GLY A 234 21.41 -12.65 12.04
CA GLY A 234 21.55 -13.83 11.16
C GLY A 234 20.34 -14.17 10.29
N GLN A 235 19.35 -13.28 10.17
CA GLN A 235 18.31 -13.37 9.16
C GLN A 235 18.68 -12.50 7.95
N SER A 236 18.80 -13.11 6.77
CA SER A 236 18.90 -12.40 5.50
C SER A 236 17.50 -12.01 5.03
N TYR A 237 17.14 -10.74 5.13
CA TYR A 237 16.02 -10.20 4.37
C TYR A 237 16.49 -9.83 2.97
N GLY A 238 15.64 -10.04 1.95
CA GLY A 238 15.92 -9.54 0.61
C GLY A 238 15.91 -8.00 0.61
N THR A 239 16.75 -7.40 -0.22
CA THR A 239 16.64 -5.98 -0.56
C THR A 239 15.82 -5.84 -1.85
N PRO A 240 14.99 -4.79 -1.96
CA PRO A 240 14.09 -4.63 -3.11
C PRO A 240 14.81 -4.20 -4.39
N GLU A 241 16.13 -3.94 -4.35
CA GLU A 241 16.93 -3.39 -5.45
C GLU A 241 16.68 -4.06 -6.81
N ASN A 242 16.70 -5.39 -6.84
CA ASN A 242 16.57 -6.16 -8.08
C ASN A 242 15.14 -6.14 -8.64
N LYS A 243 14.15 -5.87 -7.81
CA LYS A 243 12.73 -5.76 -8.20
C LYS A 243 12.34 -4.32 -8.52
N MET A 244 12.97 -3.36 -7.85
CA MET A 244 12.77 -1.94 -8.08
C MET A 244 13.45 -1.47 -9.35
N MET A 245 14.60 -2.05 -9.73
CA MET A 245 15.34 -1.66 -10.93
C MET A 245 14.80 -2.30 -12.20
N ILE A 246 14.40 -1.45 -13.14
CA ILE A 246 14.06 -1.86 -14.50
C ILE A 246 15.18 -1.39 -15.41
N ALA A 247 16.09 -2.31 -15.76
CA ALA A 247 17.39 -2.02 -16.36
C ALA A 247 17.32 -1.15 -17.63
N ASP A 248 16.33 -1.37 -18.47
CA ASP A 248 16.07 -0.63 -19.71
C ASP A 248 15.37 0.72 -19.49
N LYS A 249 15.01 1.07 -18.25
CA LYS A 249 14.31 2.31 -17.87
C LYS A 249 15.09 3.25 -16.97
N LEU A 250 16.34 2.96 -16.59
CA LEU A 250 17.08 3.74 -15.59
C LEU A 250 17.39 5.20 -15.98
N GLY A 251 17.25 5.57 -17.25
CA GLY A 251 17.46 6.93 -17.72
C GLY A 251 18.88 7.46 -17.51
N THR A 252 19.01 8.80 -17.52
CA THR A 252 20.30 9.47 -17.25
C THR A 252 20.62 9.46 -15.75
N GLY A 253 19.58 9.60 -14.92
CA GLY A 253 19.64 9.80 -13.48
C GLY A 253 19.58 11.28 -13.05
N ASP A 254 19.20 12.21 -13.92
CA ASP A 254 19.04 13.63 -13.58
C ASP A 254 17.74 13.87 -12.80
N VAL A 255 17.80 13.62 -11.50
CA VAL A 255 16.73 13.86 -10.53
C VAL A 255 17.27 14.73 -9.41
N LYS A 256 16.61 15.85 -9.14
CA LYS A 256 17.04 16.81 -8.13
C LYS A 256 15.89 17.25 -7.24
N GLN A 257 16.02 17.02 -5.95
CA GLN A 257 15.11 17.58 -4.97
C GLN A 257 15.35 19.10 -4.81
N THR A 258 14.28 19.89 -4.91
CA THR A 258 14.30 21.35 -4.79
C THR A 258 13.64 21.85 -3.51
N LEU A 259 12.81 21.02 -2.86
CA LEU A 259 12.25 21.28 -1.54
C LEU A 259 12.28 19.99 -0.71
N GLU A 260 12.89 20.06 0.47
CA GLU A 260 12.97 18.97 1.43
C GLU A 260 11.87 19.07 2.49
N ALA A 261 11.38 17.92 2.96
CA ALA A 261 10.57 17.80 4.16
C ALA A 261 11.41 17.15 5.27
N LYS A 262 11.43 17.76 6.45
CA LYS A 262 12.13 17.30 7.67
C LYS A 262 11.16 17.32 8.84
N ASP A 263 11.46 16.52 9.87
CA ASP A 263 10.64 16.43 11.09
C ASP A 263 9.15 16.22 10.75
N VAL A 264 8.90 15.28 9.84
CA VAL A 264 7.57 15.06 9.28
C VAL A 264 6.66 14.43 10.32
N VAL A 265 5.66 15.20 10.75
CA VAL A 265 4.70 14.81 11.77
C VAL A 265 3.79 13.69 11.26
N ILE A 266 3.77 12.58 11.98
CA ILE A 266 2.73 11.55 11.87
C ILE A 266 1.54 12.02 12.72
N GLN A 267 0.42 12.29 12.06
CA GLN A 267 -0.76 12.84 12.70
C GLN A 267 -1.62 11.73 13.33
N GLN A 268 -2.55 12.13 14.19
CA GLN A 268 -3.59 11.29 14.75
C GLN A 268 -4.92 12.06 14.67
N VAL A 269 -5.36 12.33 13.45
CA VAL A 269 -6.62 13.01 13.15
C VAL A 269 -7.67 12.03 12.62
N ARG A 270 -8.94 12.41 12.71
CA ARG A 270 -10.09 11.55 12.35
C ARG A 270 -10.73 11.90 11.02
N THR A 271 -10.44 13.08 10.47
CA THR A 271 -11.05 13.52 9.21
C THR A 271 -10.00 13.89 8.18
N ASP A 272 -10.23 13.56 6.92
CA ASP A 272 -9.29 13.89 5.83
C ASP A 272 -9.04 15.42 5.73
N ALA A 273 -10.02 16.23 6.17
CA ALA A 273 -9.94 17.68 6.13
C ALA A 273 -8.93 18.26 7.15
N GLU A 274 -8.72 17.57 8.26
CA GLU A 274 -7.74 17.96 9.29
C GLU A 274 -6.33 17.51 8.93
N LEU A 275 -6.20 16.56 7.99
CA LEU A 275 -4.94 15.93 7.66
C LEU A 275 -4.08 16.84 6.79
N LYS A 276 -2.93 17.26 7.33
CA LYS A 276 -1.99 18.13 6.63
C LYS A 276 -0.93 17.28 5.92
N PRO A 277 -0.71 17.44 4.61
CA PRO A 277 0.33 16.70 3.93
C PRO A 277 1.72 17.28 4.24
N SER A 278 2.73 16.42 4.25
CA SER A 278 4.11 16.85 4.02
C SER A 278 4.28 17.20 2.54
N ILE A 279 5.21 18.11 2.23
CA ILE A 279 5.41 18.62 0.87
C ILE A 279 6.88 18.56 0.52
N ILE A 280 7.19 17.90 -0.60
CA ILE A 280 8.49 18.00 -1.26
C ILE A 280 8.30 18.47 -2.71
N GLU A 281 9.35 19.02 -3.29
CA GLU A 281 9.39 19.37 -4.71
C GLU A 281 10.70 18.84 -5.30
N PHE A 282 10.65 18.43 -6.56
CA PHE A 282 11.80 17.91 -7.29
C PHE A 282 11.67 18.17 -8.79
N THR A 283 12.78 18.04 -9.51
CA THR A 283 12.83 18.01 -10.97
C THR A 283 13.33 16.65 -11.44
N THR A 284 12.86 16.20 -12.60
CA THR A 284 13.37 15.01 -13.30
C THR A 284 13.44 15.31 -14.80
N ASP A 285 14.43 14.75 -15.49
CA ASP A 285 14.50 14.71 -16.96
C ASP A 285 13.65 13.57 -17.58
N GLY A 286 12.83 12.91 -16.75
CA GLY A 286 12.08 11.72 -17.08
C GLY A 286 12.72 10.43 -16.57
N SER A 287 13.91 10.51 -15.96
CA SER A 287 14.53 9.39 -15.27
C SER A 287 13.67 8.92 -14.09
N PRO A 288 13.62 7.60 -13.82
CA PRO A 288 12.93 7.04 -12.66
C PRO A 288 13.61 7.47 -11.37
N LEU A 289 12.80 7.56 -10.32
CA LEU A 289 13.22 8.04 -9.01
C LEU A 289 12.61 7.21 -7.90
N VAL A 290 13.19 7.35 -6.71
CA VAL A 290 12.62 6.85 -5.46
C VAL A 290 12.50 7.98 -4.45
N VAL A 291 11.36 8.01 -3.80
CA VAL A 291 11.06 8.81 -2.63
C VAL A 291 11.27 7.93 -1.41
N VAL A 292 12.18 8.35 -0.55
CA VAL A 292 12.53 7.68 0.70
C VAL A 292 11.86 8.43 1.83
N TYR A 293 10.91 7.75 2.50
CA TYR A 293 10.35 8.20 3.76
C TYR A 293 11.19 7.59 4.89
N SER A 294 12.04 8.41 5.49
CA SER A 294 12.93 7.93 6.55
C SER A 294 12.11 7.59 7.80
N GLY A 295 12.17 6.35 8.26
CA GLY A 295 11.50 5.93 9.50
C GLY A 295 12.27 6.35 10.75
N GLY A 296 13.50 6.83 10.59
CA GLY A 296 14.35 7.27 11.69
C GLY A 296 14.79 6.10 12.55
N CYS A 297 14.80 6.28 13.86
CA CYS A 297 15.13 5.19 14.77
C CYS A 297 14.24 5.24 15.99
N CYS A 298 14.37 4.16 16.77
CA CYS A 298 14.16 4.22 18.21
C CYS A 298 12.69 4.34 18.67
N LYS A 299 11.69 4.14 17.79
CA LYS A 299 10.29 3.93 18.18
C LYS A 299 10.15 2.54 18.82
N LYS A 300 9.58 2.49 20.03
CA LYS A 300 9.25 1.22 20.71
C LYS A 300 8.08 0.53 19.99
N ASP A 301 8.17 -0.78 19.85
CA ASP A 301 7.08 -1.60 19.31
C ASP A 301 5.94 -1.69 20.35
N ASP A 302 4.81 -1.04 20.03
CA ASP A 302 3.62 -1.01 20.87
C ASP A 302 3.00 -2.40 21.08
N LEU A 303 3.22 -3.31 20.13
CA LEU A 303 2.66 -4.66 20.12
C LEU A 303 3.59 -5.69 20.75
N ARG A 304 4.90 -5.44 20.79
CA ARG A 304 5.91 -6.38 21.30
C ARG A 304 6.88 -5.64 22.20
N ARG A 305 6.80 -5.87 23.50
CA ARG A 305 7.70 -5.20 24.47
C ARG A 305 9.18 -5.54 24.21
N GLY A 306 10.06 -4.58 24.49
CA GLY A 306 11.53 -4.76 24.45
C GLY A 306 12.16 -4.64 23.06
N ARG A 307 11.44 -4.01 22.15
CA ARG A 307 11.72 -4.00 20.73
C ARG A 307 11.62 -2.57 20.22
N THR A 308 12.57 -2.13 19.40
CA THR A 308 12.68 -0.74 18.97
C THR A 308 13.21 -0.65 17.53
N GLY A 309 12.66 0.23 16.70
CA GLY A 309 13.11 0.40 15.31
C GLY A 309 12.66 1.75 14.73
N GLY A 310 12.92 1.98 13.45
CA GLY A 310 12.33 3.12 12.76
C GLY A 310 10.84 2.91 12.46
N TYR A 311 10.14 3.98 12.09
CA TYR A 311 8.71 3.97 11.82
C TYR A 311 8.33 4.99 10.75
N ALA A 312 8.28 4.54 9.49
CA ALA A 312 7.75 5.33 8.38
C ALA A 312 6.32 4.92 8.07
N ILE A 313 5.48 5.91 7.74
CA ILE A 313 4.07 5.72 7.39
C ILE A 313 3.72 6.53 6.15
N LEU A 314 2.86 5.97 5.29
CA LEU A 314 2.23 6.70 4.20
C LEU A 314 0.76 6.26 4.02
N ASN A 315 -0.16 7.21 4.05
CA ASN A 315 -1.60 6.96 3.91
C ASN A 315 -2.10 7.13 2.48
N ALA A 316 -1.62 8.20 1.84
CA ALA A 316 -2.01 8.60 0.49
C ALA A 316 -0.97 9.60 -0.04
N PHE A 317 -1.03 9.91 -1.33
CA PHE A 317 -0.24 10.98 -1.91
C PHE A 317 -0.93 11.68 -3.07
N GLU A 318 -0.54 12.94 -3.32
CA GLU A 318 -0.80 13.64 -4.57
C GLU A 318 0.52 13.94 -5.27
N LEU A 319 0.65 13.56 -6.54
CA LEU A 319 1.76 13.97 -7.40
C LEU A 319 1.27 14.98 -8.41
N ILE A 320 1.82 16.19 -8.34
CA ILE A 320 1.37 17.35 -9.11
C ILE A 320 2.55 17.86 -9.93
N GLU A 321 2.45 17.81 -11.26
CA GLU A 321 3.36 18.54 -12.13
C GLU A 321 3.19 20.05 -11.87
N LEU A 322 4.29 20.79 -11.82
CA LEU A 322 4.30 22.24 -11.59
C LEU A 322 4.59 22.98 -12.89
N PRO A 323 4.02 24.18 -13.10
CA PRO A 323 4.20 24.89 -14.36
C PRO A 323 5.68 25.13 -14.63
N SER A 324 6.14 24.77 -15.83
CA SER A 324 7.46 25.14 -16.30
C SER A 324 7.57 26.66 -16.24
N VAL A 325 8.56 27.19 -15.51
CA VAL A 325 8.86 28.61 -15.56
C VAL A 325 9.25 28.89 -17.01
N LYS A 326 8.40 29.58 -17.76
CA LYS A 326 8.76 30.05 -19.10
C LYS A 326 10.04 30.86 -18.94
N SER A 327 11.14 30.37 -19.50
CA SER A 327 12.36 31.15 -19.63
C SER A 327 11.98 32.41 -20.40
N LYS A 328 12.07 33.56 -19.73
CA LYS A 328 11.91 34.87 -20.37
C LYS A 328 13.09 35.15 -21.28
#